data_AF-A0A8J5VFX3-F1
#
_entry.id   AF-A0A8J5VFX3-F1
#
_cell.length_a   1.000
_cell.length_b   1.000
_cell.length_c   1.000
_cell.angle_alpha   90.00
_cell.angle_beta   90.00
_cell.angle_gamma   90.00
#
_symmetry.space_group_name_H-M   'P 1'
#
loop_
_entity.id
_entity.type
_entity.pdbx_description
1 polymer ?
#
loop_
_entity_poly.entity_id
_entity_poly.type
_entity_poly.pdbx_seq_one_letter_code
_entity_poly.pdbx_strand_id
1 'polypeptide(L)'
;MDHVYDYMLHLLIEYAKLQRFTPTKPPVAVEICPECLACQAEGLEKEFLMESMARSAHDAAPCDFPSTFNTQELTILKQRKANSIKQIQTLEKRAGRA
;
A
#
# COMPACT_ATOMS: atom_id res chain seq x y z
N MET A 1 6.16 -5.86 13.26
CA MET A 1 4.76 -5.54 12.91
C MET A 1 4.66 -4.37 11.93
N ASP A 2 5.75 -3.61 11.78
CA ASP A 2 5.82 -2.29 11.14
C ASP A 2 5.34 -2.23 9.69
N HIS A 3 5.32 -3.36 8.97
CA HIS A 3 4.90 -3.42 7.56
C HIS A 3 3.75 -4.38 7.30
N VAL A 4 3.15 -4.98 8.34
CA VAL A 4 2.09 -5.99 8.16
C VAL A 4 0.85 -5.33 7.54
N TYR A 5 0.45 -4.16 8.04
CA TYR A 5 -0.67 -3.40 7.49
C TYR A 5 -0.39 -2.86 6.09
N ASP A 6 0.83 -2.35 5.84
CA ASP A 6 1.25 -1.90 4.51
C ASP A 6 1.20 -3.03 3.49
N TYR A 7 1.67 -4.22 3.88
CA TYR A 7 1.65 -5.41 3.04
C TYR A 7 0.21 -5.89 2.78
N MET A 8 -0.64 -5.95 3.80
CA MET A 8 -2.06 -6.32 3.64
C MET A 8 -2.79 -5.35 2.71
N LEU A 9 -2.57 -4.04 2.88
CA LEU A 9 -3.16 -3.02 2.02
C LEU A 9 -2.66 -3.16 0.58
N HIS A 10 -1.34 -3.31 0.39
CA HIS A 10 -0.75 -3.54 -0.92
C HIS A 10 -1.35 -4.76 -1.61
N LEU A 11 -1.47 -5.88 -0.90
CA LEU A 11 -2.03 -7.12 -1.43
C LEU A 11 -3.49 -6.93 -1.88
N LEU A 12 -4.32 -6.28 -1.07
CA LEU A 12 -5.72 -6.02 -1.41
C LEU A 12 -5.86 -5.11 -2.64
N ILE A 13 -5.01 -4.08 -2.74
CA ILE A 13 -4.98 -3.16 -3.89
C ILE A 13 -4.58 -3.90 -5.17
N GLU A 14 -3.50 -4.68 -5.14
CA GLU A 14 -3.04 -5.41 -6.34
C GLU A 14 -4.03 -6.50 -6.75
N TYR A 15 -4.64 -7.20 -5.77
CA TYR A 15 -5.67 -8.19 -6.05
C TYR A 15 -6.93 -7.57 -6.66
N ALA A 16 -7.35 -6.39 -6.20
CA ALA A 16 -8.50 -5.68 -6.75
C ALA A 16 -8.36 -5.38 -8.25
N LYS A 17 -7.13 -5.14 -8.74
CA LYS A 17 -6.86 -4.90 -10.17
C LYS A 17 -7.10 -6.12 -11.05
N LEU A 18 -7.10 -7.33 -10.48
CA LEU A 18 -7.32 -8.57 -11.22
C LEU A 18 -8.81 -8.85 -11.48
N GLN A 19 -9.71 -8.10 -10.83
CA GLN A 19 -11.15 -8.33 -10.95
C GLN A 19 -11.63 -7.99 -12.36
N ARG A 20 -12.35 -8.94 -12.98
CA ARG A 20 -12.90 -8.81 -14.34
C ARG A 20 -14.37 -8.38 -14.36
N PHE A 21 -14.88 -7.93 -13.22
CA PHE A 21 -16.27 -7.51 -13.04
C PHE A 21 -16.31 -6.26 -12.15
N THR A 22 -17.42 -5.53 -12.20
CA THR A 22 -17.64 -4.38 -11.32
C THR A 22 -18.21 -4.86 -9.98
N PRO A 23 -17.49 -4.65 -8.85
CA PRO A 23 -17.99 -5.02 -7.53
C PRO A 23 -19.31 -4.32 -7.23
N THR A 24 -20.32 -5.10 -6.85
CA THR A 24 -21.63 -4.58 -6.47
C THR A 24 -21.99 -5.13 -5.09
N LYS A 25 -22.45 -4.26 -4.19
CA LYS A 25 -22.87 -4.68 -2.84
C LYS A 25 -24.08 -5.62 -2.96
N PRO A 26 -24.02 -6.86 -2.43
CA PRO A 26 -25.18 -7.73 -2.43
C PRO A 26 -26.23 -7.23 -1.43
N PRO A 27 -27.54 -7.48 -1.65
CA PRO A 27 -28.61 -6.98 -0.77
C PRO A 27 -28.48 -7.45 0.68
N VAL A 28 -27.90 -8.64 0.89
CA VAL A 28 -27.69 -9.25 2.20
C VAL A 28 -26.39 -8.80 2.89
N ALA A 29 -25.58 -7.95 2.26
CA ALA A 29 -24.35 -7.46 2.88
C ALA A 29 -24.66 -6.55 4.06
N VAL A 30 -24.19 -6.97 5.23
CA VAL A 30 -24.15 -6.17 6.45
C VAL A 30 -22.90 -5.31 6.43
N GLU A 31 -23.05 -4.03 6.71
CA GLU A 31 -21.91 -3.12 6.88
C GLU A 31 -21.20 -3.45 8.19
N ILE A 32 -19.89 -3.63 8.13
CA ILE A 32 -19.05 -3.83 9.31
C ILE A 32 -18.34 -2.52 9.60
N CYS A 33 -18.63 -1.96 10.77
CA CYS A 33 -17.99 -0.78 11.30
C CYS A 33 -16.91 -1.18 12.35
N PRO A 34 -15.90 -0.33 12.62
CA PRO A 34 -14.91 -0.59 13.68
C PRO A 34 -15.58 -0.86 15.04
N GLU A 35 -16.66 -0.14 15.34
CA GLU A 35 -17.46 -0.31 16.56
C GLU A 35 -18.14 -1.68 16.58
N CYS A 36 -18.61 -2.14 15.41
CA CYS A 36 -19.26 -3.42 15.23
C CYS A 36 -18.30 -4.58 15.54
N LEU A 37 -17.03 -4.42 15.16
CA LEU A 37 -15.95 -5.37 15.47
C LEU A 37 -15.61 -5.32 16.98
N ALA A 38 -15.44 -4.13 17.54
CA ALA A 38 -15.13 -3.95 18.96
C ALA A 38 -16.26 -4.45 19.88
N CYS A 39 -17.52 -4.38 19.44
CA CYS A 39 -18.67 -4.89 20.19
C CYS A 39 -18.68 -6.43 20.30
N GLN A 40 -18.13 -7.14 19.32
CA GLN A 40 -18.09 -8.60 19.31
C GLN A 40 -16.87 -9.18 20.04
N ALA A 41 -15.83 -8.37 20.24
CA ALA A 41 -14.61 -8.78 20.93
C ALA A 41 -14.74 -8.70 22.46
N GLU A 42 -13.96 -9.50 23.17
CA GLU A 42 -13.89 -9.54 24.64
C GLU A 42 -12.45 -9.39 25.14
N GLY A 43 -12.29 -8.93 26.39
CA GLY A 43 -10.98 -8.79 27.03
C GLY A 43 -10.01 -7.85 26.29
N LEU A 44 -8.75 -8.28 26.17
CA LEU A 44 -7.67 -7.49 25.56
C LEU A 44 -7.91 -7.19 24.08
N GLU A 45 -8.59 -8.08 23.36
CA GLU A 45 -8.91 -7.85 21.94
C GLU A 45 -9.80 -6.61 21.78
N LYS A 46 -10.82 -6.49 22.63
CA LYS A 46 -11.71 -5.32 22.66
C LYS A 46 -10.94 -4.04 23.01
N GLU A 47 -10.04 -4.11 23.98
CA GLU A 47 -9.22 -2.97 24.39
C GLU A 47 -8.35 -2.47 23.21
N PHE A 48 -7.62 -3.38 22.55
CA PHE A 48 -6.80 -3.03 21.40
C PHE A 48 -7.61 -2.53 20.19
N LEU A 49 -8.78 -3.12 19.93
CA LEU A 49 -9.69 -2.63 18.89
C LEU A 49 -10.18 -1.21 19.21
N MET A 50 -10.51 -0.93 20.47
CA MET A 50 -10.93 0.41 20.88
C MET A 50 -9.80 1.45 20.80
N GLU A 51 -8.59 1.08 21.18
CA GLU A 51 -7.42 1.97 21.09
C GLU A 51 -7.01 2.28 19.65
N SER A 52 -7.17 1.31 18.74
CA SER A 52 -6.81 1.47 17.33
C SER A 52 -7.84 2.26 16.49
N MET A 53 -9.03 2.57 17.06
CA MET A 53 -10.03 3.37 16.35
C MET A 53 -9.51 4.77 16.03
N ALA A 54 -9.59 5.15 14.75
CA ALA A 54 -9.22 6.49 14.29
C ALA A 54 -10.16 7.54 14.90
N ARG A 55 -9.66 8.29 15.89
CA ARG A 55 -10.47 9.27 16.64
C ARG A 55 -10.90 10.48 15.81
N SER A 56 -10.08 10.86 14.83
CA SER A 56 -10.41 11.89 13.85
C SER A 56 -9.57 11.67 12.60
N ALA A 57 -10.12 12.02 11.44
CA ALA A 57 -9.27 12.34 10.31
C ALA A 57 -8.46 13.58 10.72
N HIS A 58 -7.13 13.53 10.57
CA HIS A 58 -6.34 14.75 10.72
C HIS A 58 -6.74 15.68 9.57
N ASP A 59 -7.22 16.89 9.88
CA ASP A 59 -7.50 17.92 8.87
C ASP A 59 -6.23 18.41 8.16
N ALA A 60 -5.06 18.11 8.76
CA ALA A 60 -3.77 18.32 8.14
C ALA A 60 -3.54 17.28 7.03
N ALA A 61 -2.99 17.74 5.91
CA ALA A 61 -2.46 16.82 4.90
C ALA A 61 -1.49 15.81 5.55
N PRO A 62 -1.37 14.58 5.01
CA PRO A 62 -0.37 13.63 5.46
C PRO A 62 0.98 14.31 5.60
N CYS A 63 1.71 14.04 6.69
CA CYS A 63 3.03 14.59 6.85
C CYS A 63 3.90 14.19 5.64
N ASP A 64 4.66 15.14 5.11
CA ASP A 64 5.66 14.82 4.09
C ASP A 64 6.65 13.86 4.73
N PHE A 65 6.62 12.61 4.27
CA PHE A 65 7.55 11.60 4.75
C PHE A 65 8.96 12.15 4.51
N PRO A 66 9.82 12.26 5.54
CA PRO A 66 11.17 12.75 5.34
C PRO A 66 11.81 11.88 4.28
N SER A 67 12.31 12.51 3.20
CA SER A 67 12.96 11.78 2.12
C SER A 67 14.00 10.85 2.74
N THR A 68 13.79 9.54 2.63
CA THR A 68 14.70 8.52 3.19
C THR A 68 16.11 8.65 2.63
N PHE A 69 16.22 9.31 1.48
CA PHE A 69 17.47 9.61 0.80
C PHE A 69 17.79 11.09 0.90
N ASN A 70 19.04 11.41 1.16
CA ASN A 70 19.52 12.76 0.89
C ASN A 70 19.53 13.03 -0.63
N THR A 71 19.66 14.30 -1.03
CA THR A 71 19.61 14.70 -2.44
C THR A 71 20.68 14.03 -3.31
N GLN A 72 21.84 13.70 -2.73
CA GLN A 72 22.95 13.04 -3.43
C GLN A 72 22.63 11.57 -3.69
N GLU A 73 22.17 10.85 -2.67
CA GLU A 73 21.75 9.45 -2.75
C GLU A 73 20.62 9.26 -3.78
N LEU A 74 19.64 10.18 -3.77
CA LEU A 74 18.55 10.16 -4.74
C LEU A 74 19.06 10.36 -6.18
N THR A 75 20.05 11.23 -6.37
CA THR A 75 20.67 11.48 -7.67
C THR A 75 21.44 10.25 -8.17
N ILE A 76 22.20 9.60 -7.28
CA ILE A 76 22.92 8.37 -7.58
C ILE A 76 21.95 7.25 -7.96
N LEU A 77 20.86 7.08 -7.21
CA LEU A 77 19.81 6.10 -7.50
C LEU A 77 19.17 6.34 -8.87
N LYS A 78 18.81 7.59 -9.18
CA LYS A 78 18.25 7.97 -10.48
C LYS A 78 19.21 7.66 -11.63
N GLN A 79 20.50 7.94 -11.44
CA GLN A 79 21.52 7.67 -12.45
C GLN A 79 21.75 6.16 -12.65
N ARG A 80 21.81 5.39 -11.57
CA ARG A 80 21.90 3.91 -11.63
C ARG A 80 20.71 3.33 -12.40
N LYS A 81 19.49 3.76 -12.07
CA LYS A 81 18.27 3.33 -12.78
C LYS A 81 18.36 3.64 -14.29
N ALA A 82 18.75 4.85 -14.65
CA ALA A 82 18.88 5.25 -16.07
C ALA A 82 19.92 4.41 -16.81
N ASN A 83 21.06 4.12 -16.17
CA ASN A 83 22.11 3.28 -16.77
C ASN A 83 21.64 1.83 -16.96
N SER A 84 20.96 1.25 -15.98
CA SER A 84 20.38 -0.11 -16.10
C SER A 84 19.36 -0.19 -17.22
N ILE A 85 18.47 0.81 -17.36
CA ILE A 85 17.49 0.86 -18.47
C ILE A 85 18.20 0.92 -19.82
N LYS A 86 19.22 1.78 -19.97
CA LYS A 86 20.00 1.86 -21.22
C LYS A 86 20.71 0.56 -21.56
N GLN A 87 21.23 -0.15 -20.56
CA GLN A 87 21.89 -1.43 -20.73
C GLN A 87 20.91 -2.48 -21.26
N ILE A 88 19.72 -2.58 -20.65
CA ILE A 88 18.66 -3.50 -21.09
C ILE A 88 18.23 -3.20 -22.53
N GLN A 89 17.94 -1.93 -22.85
CA GLN A 89 17.56 -1.52 -24.20
C GLN A 89 18.63 -1.86 -25.25
N THR A 90 19.91 -1.77 -24.88
CA THR A 90 21.01 -2.13 -25.77
C THR A 90 21.07 -3.64 -25.99
N LEU A 91 20.84 -4.44 -24.94
CA LEU A 91 20.77 -5.90 -25.04
C LEU A 91 19.58 -6.35 -25.88
N GLU A 92 18.40 -5.78 -25.67
CA GLU A 92 17.19 -6.07 -26.46
C GLU A 92 17.41 -5.75 -27.95
N LYS A 93 18.03 -4.61 -28.27
CA LYS A 93 18.38 -4.25 -29.65
C LYS A 93 19.39 -5.20 -30.29
N ARG A 94 20.28 -5.81 -29.50
CA ARG A 94 21.23 -6.82 -30.00
C ARG A 94 20.54 -8.17 -30.19
N ALA A 95 19.68 -8.57 -29.26
CA ALA A 95 18.93 -9.83 -29.33
C ALA A 95 17.89 -9.84 -30.45
N GLY A 96 17.20 -8.73 -30.72
CA GLY A 96 16.22 -8.62 -31.82
C GLY A 96 16.82 -8.38 -33.21
N ARG A 97 18.16 -8.37 -33.35
CA ARG A 97 18.88 -8.28 -34.63
C ARG A 97 19.54 -9.60 -35.04
N ALA A 98 19.44 -10.64 -34.20
CA ALA A 98 19.81 -12.02 -34.50
C ALA A 98 18.56 -12.78 -34.99
#